data_AF-A0A2H5XSG3-F1
#
_entry.id   AF-A0A2H5XSG3-F1
#
_cell.length_a   1.000
_cell.length_b   1.000
_cell.length_c   1.000
_cell.angle_alpha   90.00
_cell.angle_beta   90.00
_cell.angle_gamma   90.00
#
_symmetry.space_group_name_H-M   'P 1'
#
loop_
_entity.id
_entity.type
_entity.pdbx_description
1 polymer ?
#
loop_
_entity_poly.entity_id
_entity_poly.type
_entity_poly.pdbx_seq_one_letter_code
_entity_poly.pdbx_strand_id
1 'polypeptide(L)'
;MDSQKNKFYTSRFWRFVLYISSFLPRNLNIFRNFGALAILSFIVCALSGIPLLFAYDVSPDKSYGSVKFISQSKFWNFTRAIHRYSSDALLIFSVLHFLETFFSGKFRQKKTYIFGFLLVLLIIIEGMTGFLLVWDDSAKVIGIGLVKFLTSVGFSDNLERTFFISDIRMLSGIFRICLIFHVFLSLVFLAFLGLHVMKLKKPVLLPNFMLSSAALLLLFLVSLLFQPLLGNDAREIIFPDKITPDFLYSFPYLVFVRYGKISAFLFLFVFAITLTLPFLFKFRNKAVIDLEKCNGCMQCFMDCPYNAIEILNLHGKRKARVIQSDCVGCGICFGSCESSAVIFPFYSYKSEKDEITIKCVLSGSDEKADILVQCIGEVNPKMIDDKTKKVKLIGCSLCYFRLGYDWTEKRAEGKRRPVIRNETHLLEQTKRKKNVFLAPLLAALFILLILPLNFLDFKVFSGKVFILDIDYLSSPSKYFDFEGNLPHMKNSFKFPAERSSITVKVKTDNRLFSKKLFPSGIMKDGKINTFEDFMFPSSITEIDLEVIEDATGKIILKERYRLEDRVFLLRLRD
;
A
#
# COMPACT_ATOMS: atom_id res chain seq x y z
N MET A 1 -36.13 -5.46 12.18
CA MET A 1 -36.02 -4.78 10.87
C MET A 1 -34.71 -5.18 10.19
N ASP A 2 -34.86 -5.92 9.09
CA ASP A 2 -33.91 -6.30 8.02
C ASP A 2 -32.42 -6.55 8.36
N SER A 3 -32.13 -7.32 9.40
CA SER A 3 -30.82 -7.96 9.60
C SER A 3 -30.49 -9.03 8.53
N GLN A 4 -31.43 -9.32 7.62
CA GLN A 4 -31.30 -10.30 6.54
C GLN A 4 -30.52 -9.80 5.31
N LYS A 5 -30.15 -8.50 5.22
CA LYS A 5 -29.53 -7.96 3.99
C LYS A 5 -28.09 -7.48 4.13
N ASN A 6 -27.33 -7.98 5.11
CA ASN A 6 -25.88 -7.75 5.12
C ASN A 6 -25.16 -8.79 4.21
N LYS A 7 -25.49 -8.78 2.90
CA LYS A 7 -24.96 -9.69 1.87
C LYS A 7 -23.43 -9.71 1.78
N PHE A 8 -22.78 -8.65 2.27
CA PHE A 8 -21.32 -8.52 2.29
C PHE A 8 -20.64 -9.61 3.14
N TYR A 9 -21.23 -9.98 4.28
CA TYR A 9 -20.68 -10.96 5.22
C TYR A 9 -20.99 -12.41 4.88
N THR A 10 -21.86 -12.62 3.89
CA THR A 10 -22.22 -13.93 3.36
C THR A 10 -21.44 -14.28 2.08
N SER A 11 -20.42 -13.49 1.72
CA SER A 11 -19.61 -13.78 0.53
C SER A 11 -18.95 -15.16 0.64
N ARG A 12 -18.86 -15.87 -0.49
CA ARG A 12 -18.19 -17.18 -0.56
C ARG A 12 -16.75 -17.11 -0.07
N PHE A 13 -16.08 -15.99 -0.34
CA PHE A 13 -14.73 -15.72 0.14
C PHE A 13 -14.64 -15.70 1.67
N TRP A 14 -15.52 -14.96 2.35
CA TRP A 14 -15.50 -14.90 3.81
C TRP A 14 -15.81 -16.26 4.46
N ARG A 15 -16.75 -17.02 3.88
CA ARG A 15 -17.04 -18.40 4.31
C ARG A 15 -15.81 -19.31 4.16
N PHE A 16 -15.07 -19.18 3.06
CA PHE A 16 -13.82 -19.92 2.84
C PHE A 16 -12.73 -19.57 3.86
N VAL A 17 -12.55 -18.28 4.18
CA VAL A 17 -11.60 -17.83 5.20
C VAL A 17 -11.98 -18.39 6.59
N LEU A 18 -13.27 -18.31 6.97
CA LEU A 18 -13.76 -18.90 8.22
C LEU A 18 -13.58 -20.42 8.27
N TYR A 19 -13.75 -21.09 7.12
CA TYR A 19 -13.52 -22.52 6.97
C TYR A 19 -12.06 -22.89 7.24
N ILE A 20 -11.09 -22.23 6.61
CA ILE A 20 -9.66 -22.50 6.88
C ILE A 20 -9.33 -22.17 8.34
N SER A 21 -9.80 -21.01 8.81
CA SER A 21 -9.62 -20.54 10.18
C SER A 21 -10.08 -21.55 11.23
N SER A 22 -11.13 -22.33 10.95
CA SER A 22 -11.62 -23.37 11.88
C SER A 22 -10.60 -24.43 12.26
N PHE A 23 -9.61 -24.68 11.39
CA PHE A 23 -8.55 -25.66 11.63
C PHE A 23 -7.38 -25.07 12.42
N LEU A 24 -7.34 -23.76 12.64
CA LEU A 24 -6.21 -23.06 13.24
C LEU A 24 -6.46 -22.75 14.73
N PRO A 25 -5.49 -22.99 15.62
CA PRO A 25 -5.52 -22.44 16.97
C PRO A 25 -5.67 -20.91 16.95
N ARG A 26 -6.50 -20.34 17.83
CA ARG A 26 -6.78 -18.88 17.81
C ARG A 26 -5.51 -18.04 17.89
N ASN A 27 -4.54 -18.43 18.72
CA ASN A 27 -3.25 -17.75 18.87
C ASN A 27 -2.35 -17.82 17.63
N LEU A 28 -2.45 -18.91 16.86
CA LEU A 28 -1.63 -19.15 15.66
C LEU A 28 -2.37 -18.81 14.37
N ASN A 29 -3.66 -18.47 14.44
CA ASN A 29 -4.47 -18.20 13.28
C ASN A 29 -3.88 -17.04 12.45
N ILE A 30 -3.41 -17.36 11.24
CA ILE A 30 -2.68 -16.42 10.40
C ILE A 30 -3.52 -15.22 10.00
N PHE A 31 -4.81 -15.41 9.73
CA PHE A 31 -5.74 -14.34 9.34
C PHE A 31 -5.90 -13.29 10.44
N ARG A 32 -5.69 -13.67 11.71
CA ARG A 32 -5.69 -12.75 12.85
C ARG A 32 -4.35 -12.04 13.06
N ASN A 33 -3.27 -12.60 12.51
CA ASN A 33 -1.90 -12.16 12.74
C ASN A 33 -1.28 -11.46 11.52
N PHE A 34 -2.01 -11.21 10.41
CA PHE A 34 -1.45 -10.50 9.25
C PHE A 34 -0.81 -9.15 9.62
N GLY A 35 -1.47 -8.32 10.43
CA GLY A 35 -0.88 -7.06 10.88
C GLY A 35 0.37 -7.24 11.75
N ALA A 36 0.41 -8.28 12.60
CA ALA A 36 1.56 -8.59 13.44
C ALA A 36 2.74 -9.17 12.63
N LEU A 37 2.44 -9.97 11.59
CA LEU A 37 3.42 -10.47 10.63
C LEU A 37 3.98 -9.33 9.77
N ALA A 38 3.16 -8.36 9.37
CA ALA A 38 3.64 -7.15 8.70
C ALA A 38 4.60 -6.35 9.60
N ILE A 39 4.28 -6.14 10.88
CA ILE A 39 5.19 -5.48 11.84
C ILE A 39 6.50 -6.28 11.99
N LEU A 40 6.43 -7.61 12.11
CA LEU A 40 7.61 -8.47 12.17
C LEU A 40 8.49 -8.31 10.91
N SER A 41 7.89 -8.34 9.72
CA SER A 41 8.60 -8.13 8.45
C SER A 41 9.23 -6.73 8.38
N PHE A 42 8.54 -5.68 8.83
CA PHE A 42 9.10 -4.33 8.91
C PHE A 42 10.32 -4.26 9.83
N ILE A 43 10.26 -4.90 11.01
CA ILE A 43 11.41 -4.94 11.93
C ILE A 43 12.61 -5.60 11.26
N VAL A 44 12.41 -6.74 10.58
CA VAL A 44 13.49 -7.44 9.86
C VAL A 44 14.04 -6.57 8.72
N CYS A 45 13.17 -5.91 7.95
CA CYS A 45 13.55 -5.01 6.86
C CYS A 45 14.37 -3.83 7.36
N ALA A 46 13.89 -3.13 8.40
CA ALA A 46 14.59 -1.99 8.99
C ALA A 46 15.95 -2.38 9.58
N LEU A 47 16.03 -3.49 10.31
CA LEU A 47 17.29 -3.96 10.91
C LEU A 47 18.30 -4.43 9.87
N SER A 48 17.85 -5.05 8.77
CA SER A 48 18.73 -5.46 7.66
C SER A 48 19.16 -4.30 6.76
N GLY A 49 18.38 -3.21 6.71
CA GLY A 49 18.75 -2.00 5.98
C GLY A 49 19.92 -1.26 6.60
N ILE A 50 20.02 -1.24 7.95
CA ILE A 50 21.08 -0.51 8.66
C ILE A 50 22.50 -0.94 8.22
N PRO A 51 22.87 -2.24 8.21
CA PRO A 51 24.17 -2.67 7.68
C PRO A 51 24.41 -2.27 6.22
N LEU A 52 23.37 -2.33 5.37
CA LEU A 52 23.50 -2.00 3.94
C LEU A 52 23.84 -0.53 3.72
N LEU A 53 23.43 0.38 4.61
CA LEU A 53 23.83 1.80 4.56
C LEU A 53 25.34 1.99 4.63
N PHE A 54 26.07 1.11 5.30
CA PHE A 54 27.53 1.18 5.41
C PHE A 54 28.24 0.59 4.18
N ALA A 55 27.57 -0.28 3.42
CA ALA A 55 28.13 -0.91 2.23
C ALA A 55 27.77 -0.17 0.92
N TYR A 56 26.75 0.70 0.95
CA TYR A 56 26.24 1.40 -0.22
C TYR A 56 26.95 2.74 -0.45
N ASP A 57 27.33 3.01 -1.71
CA ASP A 57 27.90 4.30 -2.12
C ASP A 57 26.83 5.12 -2.87
N VAL A 58 26.54 6.32 -2.35
CA VAL A 58 25.54 7.25 -2.92
C VAL A 58 26.03 8.01 -4.14
N SER A 59 27.31 7.87 -4.52
CA SER A 59 27.86 8.54 -5.69
C SER A 59 27.25 7.91 -6.96
N PRO A 60 26.73 8.70 -7.92
CA PRO A 60 26.01 8.17 -9.08
C PRO A 60 26.85 7.29 -10.01
N ASP A 61 28.16 7.48 -10.00
CA ASP A 61 29.13 6.68 -10.73
C ASP A 61 29.46 5.34 -10.04
N LYS A 62 29.15 5.23 -8.75
CA LYS A 62 29.50 4.08 -7.89
C LYS A 62 28.30 3.33 -7.33
N SER A 63 27.09 3.87 -7.40
CA SER A 63 25.87 3.25 -6.84
C SER A 63 25.70 1.81 -7.31
N TYR A 64 25.63 1.57 -8.62
CA TYR A 64 25.56 0.22 -9.20
C TYR A 64 26.78 -0.64 -8.82
N GLY A 65 27.99 -0.05 -8.82
CA GLY A 65 29.23 -0.75 -8.44
C GLY A 65 29.22 -1.24 -6.99
N SER A 66 28.70 -0.43 -6.06
CA SER A 66 28.57 -0.80 -4.64
C SER A 66 27.57 -1.93 -4.43
N VAL A 67 26.47 -1.91 -5.20
CA VAL A 67 25.43 -2.93 -5.22
C VAL A 67 25.96 -4.24 -5.82
N LYS A 68 26.80 -4.16 -6.85
CA LYS A 68 27.52 -5.31 -7.43
C LYS A 68 28.49 -5.92 -6.42
N PHE A 69 29.24 -5.09 -5.67
CA PHE A 69 30.10 -5.55 -4.57
C PHE A 69 29.29 -6.28 -3.48
N ILE A 70 28.17 -5.68 -3.05
CA ILE A 70 27.24 -6.30 -2.09
C ILE A 70 26.78 -7.67 -2.58
N SER A 71 26.40 -7.79 -3.87
CA SER A 71 25.94 -9.04 -4.46
C SER A 71 27.02 -10.11 -4.62
N GLN A 72 28.30 -9.73 -4.70
CA GLN A 72 29.41 -10.69 -4.84
C GLN A 72 29.87 -11.24 -3.49
N SER A 73 29.70 -10.51 -2.39
CA SER A 73 30.06 -10.98 -1.05
C SER A 73 28.94 -11.83 -0.44
N LYS A 74 29.27 -13.01 0.08
CA LYS A 74 28.29 -13.92 0.72
C LYS A 74 27.50 -13.24 1.84
N PHE A 75 28.18 -12.51 2.72
CA PHE A 75 27.55 -11.84 3.87
C PHE A 75 26.65 -10.68 3.44
N TRP A 76 27.15 -9.83 2.55
CA TRP A 76 26.40 -8.66 2.08
C TRP A 76 25.24 -9.05 1.17
N ASN A 77 25.42 -10.05 0.31
CA ASN A 77 24.36 -10.55 -0.56
C ASN A 77 23.23 -11.21 0.26
N PHE A 78 23.57 -11.97 1.30
CA PHE A 78 22.59 -12.50 2.25
C PHE A 78 21.82 -11.38 2.98
N THR A 79 22.52 -10.33 3.43
CA THR A 79 21.88 -9.17 4.08
C THR A 79 20.94 -8.45 3.11
N ARG A 80 21.37 -8.26 1.85
CA ARG A 80 20.55 -7.73 0.75
C ARG A 80 19.33 -8.62 0.49
N ALA A 81 19.49 -9.93 0.50
CA ALA A 81 18.40 -10.90 0.32
C ALA A 81 17.37 -10.78 1.44
N ILE A 82 17.79 -10.75 2.70
CA ILE A 82 16.88 -10.55 3.84
C ILE A 82 16.13 -9.22 3.70
N HIS A 83 16.84 -8.12 3.41
CA HIS A 83 16.21 -6.80 3.28
C HIS A 83 15.16 -6.80 2.17
N ARG A 84 15.47 -7.40 1.01
CA ARG A 84 14.53 -7.55 -0.10
C ARG A 84 13.31 -8.39 0.27
N TYR A 85 13.49 -9.65 0.67
CA TYR A 85 12.36 -10.55 0.90
C TYR A 85 11.52 -10.16 2.12
N SER A 86 12.10 -9.45 3.10
CA SER A 86 11.32 -8.88 4.20
C SER A 86 10.48 -7.68 3.77
N SER A 87 10.94 -6.87 2.81
CA SER A 87 10.14 -5.83 2.15
C SER A 87 8.94 -6.44 1.41
N ASP A 88 9.18 -7.49 0.62
CA ASP A 88 8.12 -8.21 -0.11
C ASP A 88 7.08 -8.80 0.85
N ALA A 89 7.54 -9.46 1.92
CA ALA A 89 6.67 -9.99 2.97
C ALA A 89 5.87 -8.90 3.69
N LEU A 90 6.49 -7.75 3.97
CA LEU A 90 5.82 -6.59 4.57
C LEU A 90 4.65 -6.12 3.68
N LEU A 91 4.87 -5.98 2.37
CA LEU A 91 3.82 -5.56 1.44
C LEU A 91 2.70 -6.60 1.35
N ILE A 92 3.03 -7.89 1.18
CA ILE A 92 2.03 -8.97 1.10
C ILE A 92 1.16 -9.02 2.36
N PHE A 93 1.77 -9.06 3.55
CA PHE A 93 1.01 -9.13 4.79
C PHE A 93 0.21 -7.85 5.06
N SER A 94 0.70 -6.69 4.64
CA SER A 94 -0.05 -5.42 4.75
C SER A 94 -1.28 -5.40 3.83
N VAL A 95 -1.14 -5.86 2.59
CA VAL A 95 -2.28 -6.01 1.66
C VAL A 95 -3.28 -7.02 2.19
N LEU A 96 -2.83 -8.18 2.67
CA LEU A 96 -3.70 -9.19 3.28
C LEU A 96 -4.42 -8.66 4.53
N HIS A 97 -3.72 -7.89 5.38
CA HIS A 97 -4.31 -7.22 6.53
C HIS A 97 -5.37 -6.20 6.12
N PHE A 98 -5.10 -5.43 5.07
CA PHE A 98 -6.04 -4.45 4.52
C PHE A 98 -7.29 -5.13 3.93
N LEU A 99 -7.11 -6.19 3.13
CA LEU A 99 -8.20 -6.98 2.56
C LEU A 99 -9.04 -7.64 3.66
N GLU A 100 -8.41 -8.21 4.68
CA GLU A 100 -9.12 -8.77 5.83
C GLU A 100 -9.94 -7.69 6.55
N THR A 101 -9.38 -6.50 6.76
CA THR A 101 -10.06 -5.36 7.37
C THR A 101 -11.25 -4.89 6.51
N PHE A 102 -11.08 -4.87 5.19
CA PHE A 102 -12.11 -4.50 4.22
C PHE A 102 -13.26 -5.50 4.22
N PHE A 103 -13.00 -6.78 3.96
CA PHE A 103 -14.02 -7.84 3.85
C PHE A 103 -14.69 -8.15 5.19
N SER A 104 -13.98 -7.99 6.29
CA SER A 104 -14.57 -8.10 7.62
C SER A 104 -15.44 -6.89 7.99
N GLY A 105 -15.33 -5.76 7.26
CA GLY A 105 -16.05 -4.53 7.56
C GLY A 105 -15.47 -3.70 8.71
N LYS A 106 -14.21 -3.95 9.10
CA LYS A 106 -13.49 -3.19 10.15
C LYS A 106 -13.25 -1.73 9.74
N PHE A 107 -13.38 -1.42 8.44
CA PHE A 107 -13.31 -0.06 7.89
C PHE A 107 -14.30 0.93 8.53
N ARG A 108 -15.30 0.43 9.29
CA ARG A 108 -16.18 1.21 10.18
C ARG A 108 -15.42 2.16 11.11
N GLN A 109 -14.24 1.76 11.59
CA GLN A 109 -13.38 2.67 12.34
C GLN A 109 -12.57 3.53 11.35
N LYS A 110 -13.13 4.68 10.98
CA LYS A 110 -12.60 5.52 9.89
C LYS A 110 -11.11 5.84 10.03
N LYS A 111 -10.67 6.23 11.23
CA LYS A 111 -9.28 6.67 11.48
C LYS A 111 -8.26 5.54 11.24
N THR A 112 -8.47 4.36 11.82
CA THR A 112 -7.54 3.23 11.65
C THR A 112 -7.53 2.72 10.23
N TYR A 113 -8.68 2.75 9.54
CA TYR A 113 -8.76 2.44 8.13
C TYR A 113 -7.94 3.40 7.27
N ILE A 114 -8.11 4.72 7.46
CA ILE A 114 -7.36 5.75 6.73
C ILE A 114 -5.87 5.60 7.00
N PHE A 115 -5.45 5.51 8.26
CA PHE A 115 -4.04 5.30 8.59
C PHE A 115 -3.50 3.99 8.00
N GLY A 116 -4.27 2.91 8.04
CA GLY A 116 -3.88 1.62 7.45
C GLY A 116 -3.70 1.72 5.93
N PHE A 117 -4.62 2.40 5.24
CA PHE A 117 -4.50 2.66 3.81
C PHE A 117 -3.26 3.51 3.48
N LEU A 118 -3.04 4.60 4.22
CA LEU A 118 -1.85 5.44 4.07
C LEU A 118 -0.55 4.67 4.31
N LEU A 119 -0.52 3.76 5.28
CA LEU A 119 0.63 2.89 5.54
C LEU A 119 0.92 1.94 4.38
N VAL A 120 -0.10 1.33 3.76
CA VAL A 120 0.09 0.51 2.55
C VAL A 120 0.70 1.32 1.42
N LEU A 121 0.25 2.56 1.22
CA LEU A 121 0.82 3.45 0.20
C LEU A 121 2.26 3.83 0.50
N LEU A 122 2.57 4.15 1.76
CA LEU A 122 3.93 4.44 2.19
C LEU A 122 4.86 3.26 1.92
N ILE A 123 4.44 2.01 2.19
CA ILE A 123 5.23 0.81 1.87
C ILE A 123 5.53 0.71 0.38
N ILE A 124 4.54 0.99 -0.49
CA ILE A 124 4.74 0.94 -1.94
C ILE A 124 5.76 2.00 -2.37
N ILE A 125 5.61 3.24 -1.90
CA ILE A 125 6.53 4.35 -2.23
C ILE A 125 7.94 4.06 -1.70
N GLU A 126 8.06 3.59 -0.45
CA GLU A 126 9.32 3.25 0.20
C GLU A 126 10.02 2.12 -0.57
N GLY A 127 9.31 1.04 -0.90
CA GLY A 127 9.85 -0.02 -1.73
C GLY A 127 10.37 0.51 -3.06
N MET A 128 9.58 1.31 -3.78
CA MET A 128 10.01 1.93 -5.05
C MET A 128 11.31 2.74 -4.91
N THR A 129 11.43 3.56 -3.86
CA THR A 129 12.67 4.32 -3.62
C THR A 129 13.85 3.39 -3.34
N GLY A 130 13.65 2.27 -2.65
CA GLY A 130 14.67 1.25 -2.42
C GLY A 130 15.10 0.55 -3.71
N PHE A 131 14.16 0.26 -4.63
CA PHE A 131 14.48 -0.29 -5.96
C PHE A 131 15.37 0.64 -6.78
N LEU A 132 15.08 1.94 -6.75
CA LEU A 132 15.86 2.93 -7.51
C LEU A 132 17.32 2.99 -7.04
N LEU A 133 17.62 2.64 -5.80
CA LEU A 133 18.99 2.61 -5.28
C LEU A 133 19.86 1.50 -5.91
N VAL A 134 19.26 0.44 -6.44
CA VAL A 134 19.98 -0.66 -7.13
C VAL A 134 20.59 -0.18 -8.44
N TRP A 135 19.87 0.69 -9.15
CA TRP A 135 20.25 1.29 -10.43
C TRP A 135 20.67 0.29 -11.52
N ASP A 136 19.93 -0.82 -11.62
CA ASP A 136 19.99 -1.72 -12.78
C ASP A 136 18.97 -1.32 -13.86
N ASP A 137 19.05 -1.98 -15.01
CA ASP A 137 18.14 -1.80 -16.14
C ASP A 137 16.64 -1.83 -15.75
N SER A 138 16.27 -2.69 -14.80
CA SER A 138 14.93 -2.82 -14.26
C SER A 138 14.54 -1.59 -13.44
N ALA A 139 15.42 -1.12 -12.55
CA ALA A 139 15.23 0.11 -11.80
C ALA A 139 15.09 1.34 -12.72
N LYS A 140 15.88 1.40 -13.81
CA LYS A 140 15.77 2.45 -14.84
C LYS A 140 14.40 2.45 -15.50
N VAL A 141 13.91 1.29 -15.95
CA VAL A 141 12.59 1.18 -16.60
C VAL A 141 11.47 1.57 -15.63
N ILE A 142 11.55 1.16 -14.36
CA ILE A 142 10.57 1.55 -13.33
C ILE A 142 10.63 3.07 -13.06
N GLY A 143 11.82 3.63 -12.88
CA GLY A 143 12.01 5.06 -12.65
C GLY A 143 11.47 5.91 -13.79
N ILE A 144 11.75 5.52 -15.03
CA ILE A 144 11.26 6.17 -16.24
C ILE A 144 9.77 6.40 -16.19
N GLY A 145 8.99 5.38 -15.87
CA GLY A 145 7.56 5.54 -15.99
C GLY A 145 6.80 5.68 -14.68
N LEU A 146 7.48 5.67 -13.53
CA LEU A 146 7.09 6.52 -12.41
C LEU A 146 7.01 7.98 -12.88
N VAL A 147 8.03 8.48 -13.59
CA VAL A 147 8.02 9.87 -14.05
C VAL A 147 6.92 10.10 -15.08
N LYS A 148 6.77 9.22 -16.07
CA LYS A 148 5.65 9.32 -17.05
C LYS A 148 4.28 9.26 -16.38
N PHE A 149 4.13 8.50 -15.29
CA PHE A 149 2.90 8.49 -14.49
C PHE A 149 2.66 9.84 -13.81
N LEU A 150 3.71 10.45 -13.23
CA LEU A 150 3.61 11.76 -12.59
C LEU A 150 3.28 12.88 -13.59
N THR A 151 3.94 12.93 -14.75
CA THR A 151 3.65 13.94 -15.79
C THR A 151 2.24 13.76 -16.38
N SER A 152 1.78 12.51 -16.51
CA SER A 152 0.40 12.18 -16.91
C SER A 152 -0.67 12.83 -16.03
N VAL A 153 -0.39 13.02 -14.73
CA VAL A 153 -1.34 13.59 -13.76
C VAL A 153 -1.06 15.06 -13.43
N GLY A 154 -0.18 15.72 -14.19
CA GLY A 154 0.05 17.17 -14.14
C GLY A 154 1.31 17.63 -13.40
N PHE A 155 2.23 16.74 -13.03
CA PHE A 155 3.56 17.15 -12.54
C PHE A 155 4.46 17.64 -13.69
N SER A 156 5.46 18.48 -13.37
CA SER A 156 6.30 19.17 -14.36
C SER A 156 7.04 18.23 -15.33
N ASP A 157 7.01 18.57 -16.61
CA ASP A 157 7.78 17.90 -17.69
C ASP A 157 9.31 17.90 -17.45
N ASN A 158 9.81 18.79 -16.58
CA ASN A 158 11.23 18.84 -16.22
C ASN A 158 11.70 17.63 -15.39
N LEU A 159 10.78 16.88 -14.76
CA LEU A 159 11.13 15.64 -14.04
C LEU A 159 11.59 14.54 -14.99
N GLU A 160 11.02 14.44 -16.20
CA GLU A 160 11.37 13.42 -17.20
C GLU A 160 12.86 13.51 -17.57
N ARG A 161 13.38 14.73 -17.68
CA ARG A 161 14.78 14.98 -18.05
C ARG A 161 15.78 14.42 -17.02
N THR A 162 15.44 14.46 -15.73
CA THR A 162 16.40 14.10 -14.67
C THR A 162 16.64 12.58 -14.59
N PHE A 163 15.63 11.75 -14.91
CA PHE A 163 15.77 10.28 -14.84
C PHE A 163 16.29 9.65 -16.14
N PHE A 164 16.01 10.26 -17.30
CA PHE A 164 16.32 9.66 -18.59
C PHE A 164 17.74 9.95 -19.10
N ILE A 165 18.33 11.10 -18.74
CA ILE A 165 19.58 11.55 -19.36
C ILE A 165 20.77 10.62 -19.02
N SER A 166 20.74 9.85 -17.92
CA SER A 166 21.90 9.06 -17.45
C SER A 166 23.21 9.87 -17.36
N ASP A 167 23.13 11.20 -17.41
CA ASP A 167 24.27 12.09 -17.22
C ASP A 167 24.51 12.21 -15.72
N ILE A 168 25.58 11.55 -15.31
CA ILE A 168 26.12 11.51 -13.96
C ILE A 168 26.24 12.90 -13.33
N ARG A 169 26.41 13.98 -14.13
CA ARG A 169 26.50 15.35 -13.63
C ARG A 169 25.15 15.88 -13.13
N MET A 170 24.06 15.57 -13.84
CA MET A 170 22.68 15.91 -13.44
C MET A 170 22.10 14.95 -12.40
N LEU A 171 22.52 13.68 -12.41
CA LEU A 171 22.14 12.67 -11.41
C LEU A 171 22.96 12.73 -10.11
N SER A 172 24.00 13.59 -10.03
CA SER A 172 24.91 13.72 -8.88
C SER A 172 24.24 13.75 -7.51
N GLY A 173 23.06 14.36 -7.42
CA GLY A 173 22.26 14.41 -6.18
C GLY A 173 21.18 13.34 -6.04
N ILE A 174 20.79 12.61 -7.09
CA ILE A 174 19.54 11.84 -7.08
C ILE A 174 19.61 10.63 -6.15
N PHE A 175 20.69 9.85 -6.17
CA PHE A 175 20.85 8.68 -5.29
C PHE A 175 20.95 9.07 -3.82
N ARG A 176 21.63 10.19 -3.54
CA ARG A 176 21.69 10.76 -2.19
C ARG A 176 20.30 11.20 -1.72
N ILE A 177 19.53 11.88 -2.58
CA ILE A 177 18.16 12.28 -2.27
C ILE A 177 17.27 11.04 -2.11
N CYS A 178 17.35 10.05 -3.01
CA CYS A 178 16.60 8.81 -2.92
C CYS A 178 16.91 8.05 -1.64
N LEU A 179 18.17 7.97 -1.21
CA LEU A 179 18.54 7.30 0.03
C LEU A 179 18.01 8.05 1.25
N ILE A 180 18.21 9.38 1.30
CA ILE A 180 17.68 10.21 2.39
C ILE A 180 16.16 10.08 2.46
N PHE A 181 15.49 10.13 1.31
CA PHE A 181 14.04 10.04 1.22
C PHE A 181 13.55 8.64 1.61
N HIS A 182 14.24 7.57 1.20
CA HIS A 182 13.95 6.20 1.60
C HIS A 182 14.00 6.05 3.12
N VAL A 183 15.11 6.46 3.76
CA VAL A 183 15.26 6.41 5.22
C VAL A 183 14.25 7.31 5.93
N PHE A 184 14.01 8.52 5.41
CA PHE A 184 13.02 9.44 5.97
C PHE A 184 11.60 8.86 5.91
N LEU A 185 11.22 8.25 4.79
CA LEU A 185 9.94 7.58 4.64
C LEU A 185 9.79 6.41 5.60
N SER A 186 10.85 5.64 5.87
CA SER A 186 10.82 4.58 6.91
C SER A 186 10.50 5.14 8.30
N LEU A 187 11.03 6.32 8.65
CA LEU A 187 10.73 7.00 9.92
C LEU A 187 9.30 7.54 9.95
N VAL A 188 8.81 8.10 8.85
CA VAL A 188 7.41 8.54 8.72
C VAL A 188 6.46 7.33 8.84
N PHE A 189 6.80 6.22 8.20
CA PHE A 189 6.07 4.96 8.32
C PHE A 189 6.00 4.49 9.77
N LEU A 190 7.13 4.48 10.49
CA LEU A 190 7.17 4.12 11.91
C LEU A 190 6.27 5.02 12.77
N ALA A 191 6.28 6.33 12.54
CA ALA A 191 5.41 7.28 13.24
C ALA A 191 3.93 7.01 12.95
N PHE A 192 3.56 6.82 11.68
CA PHE A 192 2.19 6.50 11.28
C PHE A 192 1.72 5.13 11.78
N LEU A 193 2.62 4.14 11.84
CA LEU A 193 2.37 2.83 12.42
C LEU A 193 2.05 2.97 13.91
N GLY A 194 2.82 3.79 14.64
CA GLY A 194 2.52 4.16 16.02
C GLY A 194 1.12 4.74 16.17
N LEU A 195 0.78 5.76 15.36
CA LEU A 195 -0.55 6.38 15.38
C LEU A 195 -1.68 5.39 15.03
N HIS A 196 -1.46 4.50 14.07
CA HIS A 196 -2.41 3.46 13.68
C HIS A 196 -2.68 2.49 14.84
N VAL A 197 -1.63 2.01 15.50
CA VAL A 197 -1.70 1.02 16.57
C VAL A 197 -2.25 1.61 17.87
N MET A 198 -1.91 2.86 18.20
CA MET A 198 -2.40 3.57 19.40
C MET A 198 -3.93 3.75 19.43
N LYS A 199 -4.61 3.63 18.29
CA LYS A 199 -6.08 3.66 18.22
C LYS A 199 -6.75 2.34 18.60
N LEU A 200 -5.97 1.30 18.87
CA LEU A 200 -6.47 -0.01 19.26
C LEU A 200 -6.13 -0.31 20.72
N LYS A 201 -7.08 -0.88 21.47
CA LYS A 201 -6.85 -1.29 22.86
C LYS A 201 -6.34 -2.74 22.91
N LYS A 202 -5.10 -2.94 23.37
CA LYS A 202 -4.38 -4.25 23.37
C LYS A 202 -4.03 -4.79 21.97
N PRO A 203 -3.34 -4.01 21.13
CA PRO A 203 -2.90 -4.47 19.81
C PRO A 203 -1.95 -5.67 19.95
N VAL A 204 -2.07 -6.64 19.05
CA VAL A 204 -1.09 -7.72 18.91
C VAL A 204 0.02 -7.17 18.02
N LEU A 205 1.15 -6.82 18.61
CA LEU A 205 2.29 -6.25 17.88
C LEU A 205 3.10 -7.34 17.16
N LEU A 206 3.38 -8.42 17.88
CA LEU A 206 4.13 -9.56 17.37
C LEU A 206 3.29 -10.83 17.46
N PRO A 207 3.39 -11.74 16.48
CA PRO A 207 2.76 -13.05 16.57
C PRO A 207 3.32 -13.86 17.74
N ASN A 208 2.66 -14.96 18.07
CA ASN A 208 3.19 -15.94 19.02
C ASN A 208 4.57 -16.44 18.58
N PHE A 209 5.45 -16.75 19.54
CA PHE A 209 6.81 -17.24 19.30
C PHE A 209 6.91 -18.32 18.22
N MET A 210 5.99 -19.29 18.21
CA MET A 210 6.03 -20.38 17.24
C MET A 210 5.75 -19.93 15.79
N LEU A 211 4.85 -18.96 15.62
CA LEU A 211 4.54 -18.41 14.29
C LEU A 211 5.65 -17.44 13.86
N SER A 212 6.17 -16.64 14.79
CA SER A 212 7.27 -15.72 14.55
C SER A 212 8.57 -16.46 14.17
N SER A 213 8.93 -17.52 14.90
CA SER A 213 10.11 -18.32 14.61
C SER A 213 10.00 -19.05 13.26
N ALA A 214 8.83 -19.58 12.92
CA ALA A 214 8.59 -20.18 11.62
C ALA A 214 8.70 -19.18 10.47
N ALA A 215 8.13 -17.98 10.63
CA ALA A 215 8.24 -16.92 9.62
C ALA A 215 9.69 -16.45 9.44
N LEU A 216 10.42 -16.25 10.54
CA LEU A 216 11.84 -15.85 10.51
C LEU A 216 12.73 -16.94 9.91
N LEU A 217 12.54 -18.20 10.30
CA LEU A 217 13.29 -19.33 9.74
C LEU A 217 13.05 -19.45 8.24
N LEU A 218 11.81 -19.28 7.79
CA LEU A 218 11.53 -19.32 6.37
C LEU A 218 12.15 -18.12 5.63
N LEU A 219 12.04 -16.90 6.17
CA LEU A 219 12.69 -15.73 5.57
C LEU A 219 14.20 -15.96 5.45
N PHE A 220 14.82 -16.52 6.48
CA PHE A 220 16.22 -16.90 6.49
C PHE A 220 16.54 -17.93 5.39
N LEU A 221 15.77 -19.02 5.30
CA LEU A 221 15.97 -20.06 4.29
C LEU A 221 15.77 -19.53 2.88
N VAL A 222 14.72 -18.74 2.64
CA VAL A 222 14.47 -18.11 1.34
C VAL A 222 15.62 -17.19 0.97
N SER A 223 16.08 -16.35 1.90
CA SER A 223 17.20 -15.42 1.68
C SER A 223 18.54 -16.12 1.50
N LEU A 224 18.68 -17.36 1.96
CA LEU A 224 19.87 -18.18 1.77
C LEU A 224 19.85 -18.90 0.42
N LEU A 225 18.71 -19.50 0.07
CA LEU A 225 18.54 -20.35 -1.11
C LEU A 225 18.31 -19.55 -2.39
N PHE A 226 17.65 -18.40 -2.30
CA PHE A 226 17.31 -17.54 -3.43
C PHE A 226 18.00 -16.21 -3.21
N GLN A 227 19.00 -15.90 -4.03
CA GLN A 227 19.67 -14.59 -3.98
C GLN A 227 18.97 -13.62 -4.94
N PRO A 228 18.79 -12.34 -4.57
CA PRO A 228 18.22 -11.34 -5.46
C PRO A 228 19.02 -11.22 -6.75
N LEU A 229 18.30 -11.20 -7.88
CA LEU A 229 18.91 -10.93 -9.18
C LEU A 229 19.45 -9.49 -9.23
N LEU A 230 20.53 -9.30 -9.96
CA LEU A 230 21.09 -8.00 -10.31
C LEU A 230 21.12 -7.90 -11.84
N GLY A 231 20.39 -6.95 -12.39
CA GLY A 231 20.37 -6.70 -13.84
C GLY A 231 21.66 -6.02 -14.33
N ASN A 232 21.67 -5.66 -15.61
CA ASN A 232 22.77 -4.90 -16.20
C ASN A 232 22.79 -3.47 -15.66
N ASP A 233 23.93 -2.81 -15.79
CA ASP A 233 24.08 -1.42 -15.34
C ASP A 233 23.14 -0.50 -16.13
N ALA A 234 22.31 0.28 -15.42
CA ALA A 234 21.37 1.22 -16.03
C ALA A 234 22.04 2.30 -16.89
N ARG A 235 23.35 2.54 -16.73
CA ARG A 235 24.12 3.49 -17.55
C ARG A 235 24.33 3.00 -18.97
N GLU A 236 24.21 1.70 -19.21
CA GLU A 236 24.22 1.18 -20.56
C GLU A 236 23.00 1.71 -21.32
N ILE A 237 23.22 2.19 -22.54
CA ILE A 237 22.18 2.70 -23.44
C ILE A 237 21.55 1.51 -24.19
N ILE A 238 21.32 0.42 -23.47
CA ILE A 238 20.68 -0.78 -24.00
C ILE A 238 19.37 -0.89 -23.22
N PHE A 239 18.26 -0.62 -23.90
CA PHE A 239 16.95 -0.90 -23.32
C PHE A 239 16.69 -2.40 -23.47
N PRO A 240 16.58 -3.14 -22.37
CA PRO A 240 16.44 -4.59 -22.46
C PRO A 240 15.08 -4.95 -23.05
N ASP A 241 15.08 -5.92 -23.96
CA ASP A 241 13.88 -6.50 -24.58
C ASP A 241 12.92 -7.12 -23.55
N LYS A 242 13.50 -7.62 -22.46
CA LYS A 242 12.83 -8.19 -21.31
C LYS A 242 13.48 -7.65 -20.05
N ILE A 243 12.67 -7.24 -19.09
CA ILE A 243 13.12 -7.03 -17.71
C ILE A 243 12.55 -8.14 -16.86
N THR A 244 13.15 -8.39 -15.70
CA THR A 244 12.57 -9.17 -14.61
C THR A 244 12.05 -8.18 -13.57
N PRO A 245 10.91 -7.53 -13.81
CA PRO A 245 10.45 -6.49 -12.90
C PRO A 245 10.05 -7.16 -11.59
N ASP A 246 10.31 -6.49 -10.47
CA ASP A 246 9.65 -6.89 -9.24
C ASP A 246 8.15 -6.67 -9.40
N PHE A 247 7.40 -7.75 -9.49
CA PHE A 247 5.97 -7.64 -9.75
C PHE A 247 5.23 -6.90 -8.64
N LEU A 248 5.63 -7.07 -7.37
CA LEU A 248 4.92 -6.48 -6.23
C LEU A 248 4.99 -4.95 -6.25
N TYR A 249 6.16 -4.38 -6.58
CA TYR A 249 6.36 -2.93 -6.59
C TYR A 249 6.19 -2.31 -7.98
N SER A 250 6.38 -3.08 -9.05
CA SER A 250 6.31 -2.57 -10.43
C SER A 250 4.92 -2.71 -11.05
N PHE A 251 4.02 -3.52 -10.48
CA PHE A 251 2.70 -3.81 -11.10
C PHE A 251 1.90 -2.57 -11.52
N PRO A 252 1.71 -1.53 -10.68
CA PRO A 252 0.96 -0.33 -11.09
C PRO A 252 1.57 0.35 -12.32
N TYR A 253 2.89 0.30 -12.41
CA TYR A 253 3.66 0.90 -13.49
C TYR A 253 3.65 0.06 -14.77
N LEU A 254 3.75 -1.27 -14.67
CA LEU A 254 3.63 -2.16 -15.82
C LEU A 254 2.26 -2.00 -16.50
N VAL A 255 1.20 -1.82 -15.70
CA VAL A 255 -0.13 -1.48 -16.21
C VAL A 255 -0.10 -0.11 -16.89
N PHE A 256 0.59 0.88 -16.32
CA PHE A 256 0.72 2.20 -16.92
C PHE A 256 1.45 2.21 -18.26
N VAL A 257 2.60 1.53 -18.38
CA VAL A 257 3.32 1.39 -19.66
C VAL A 257 2.41 0.77 -20.71
N ARG A 258 1.61 -0.21 -20.32
CA ARG A 258 0.78 -0.98 -21.25
C ARG A 258 -0.48 -0.26 -21.72
N TYR A 259 -1.08 0.58 -20.87
CA TYR A 259 -2.40 1.18 -21.10
C TYR A 259 -2.41 2.72 -21.06
N GLY A 260 -1.27 3.36 -20.81
CA GLY A 260 -1.09 4.82 -20.81
C GLY A 260 -1.96 5.53 -19.77
N LYS A 261 -2.32 6.79 -20.06
CA LYS A 261 -3.02 7.70 -19.12
C LYS A 261 -4.33 7.14 -18.56
N ILE A 262 -5.05 6.30 -19.31
CA ILE A 262 -6.32 5.69 -18.87
C ILE A 262 -6.12 4.89 -17.58
N SER A 263 -5.03 4.13 -17.50
CA SER A 263 -4.72 3.35 -16.31
C SER A 263 -4.36 4.22 -15.09
N ALA A 264 -3.73 5.38 -15.29
CA ALA A 264 -3.43 6.32 -14.22
C ALA A 264 -4.71 6.89 -13.62
N PHE A 265 -5.67 7.30 -14.46
CA PHE A 265 -6.98 7.76 -13.98
C PHE A 265 -7.78 6.65 -13.30
N LEU A 266 -7.74 5.42 -13.82
CA LEU A 266 -8.38 4.27 -13.17
C LEU A 266 -7.78 3.99 -11.79
N PHE A 267 -6.45 4.03 -11.66
CA PHE A 267 -5.76 3.86 -10.39
C PHE A 267 -6.18 4.94 -9.37
N LEU A 268 -6.18 6.22 -9.79
CA LEU A 268 -6.63 7.33 -8.95
C LEU A 268 -8.11 7.19 -8.55
N PHE A 269 -8.95 6.69 -9.46
CA PHE A 269 -10.36 6.43 -9.18
C PHE A 269 -10.56 5.32 -8.14
N VAL A 270 -9.87 4.18 -8.30
CA VAL A 270 -9.90 3.07 -7.32
C VAL A 270 -9.37 3.53 -5.97
N PHE A 271 -8.30 4.33 -5.97
CA PHE A 271 -7.73 4.94 -4.78
C PHE A 271 -8.74 5.84 -4.06
N ALA A 272 -9.38 6.76 -4.80
CA ALA A 272 -10.36 7.69 -4.25
C ALA A 272 -11.58 6.96 -3.69
N ILE A 273 -12.09 5.93 -4.38
CA ILE A 273 -13.17 5.07 -3.88
C ILE A 273 -12.75 4.41 -2.57
N THR A 274 -11.58 3.77 -2.56
CA THR A 274 -11.07 3.06 -1.38
C THR A 274 -10.98 3.99 -0.17
N LEU A 275 -10.40 5.18 -0.36
CA LEU A 275 -10.25 6.18 0.70
C LEU A 275 -11.59 6.73 1.21
N THR A 276 -12.55 6.95 0.32
CA THR A 276 -13.86 7.54 0.65
C THR A 276 -14.89 6.53 1.14
N LEU A 277 -14.66 5.24 0.93
CA LEU A 277 -15.58 4.16 1.29
C LEU A 277 -16.14 4.24 2.72
N PRO A 278 -15.33 4.48 3.78
CA PRO A 278 -15.85 4.57 5.15
C PRO A 278 -16.84 5.72 5.37
N PHE A 279 -16.83 6.73 4.50
CA PHE A 279 -17.71 7.89 4.57
C PHE A 279 -19.02 7.67 3.82
N LEU A 280 -19.03 6.79 2.82
CA LEU A 280 -20.23 6.42 2.06
C LEU A 280 -21.23 5.62 2.90
N PHE A 281 -20.77 4.88 3.91
CA PHE A 281 -21.63 4.08 4.79
C PHE A 281 -22.00 4.82 6.08
N LYS A 282 -23.30 5.12 6.28
CA LYS A 282 -23.84 5.65 7.55
C LYS A 282 -24.13 4.51 8.54
N PHE A 283 -23.27 4.35 9.55
CA PHE A 283 -23.47 3.34 10.60
C PHE A 283 -24.37 3.87 11.72
N ARG A 284 -25.54 3.25 11.91
CA ARG A 284 -26.58 3.69 12.88
C ARG A 284 -26.49 3.04 14.26
N ASN A 285 -25.79 1.91 14.43
CA ASN A 285 -25.80 1.15 15.70
C ASN A 285 -24.67 1.57 16.65
N LYS A 286 -24.66 2.83 17.12
CA LYS A 286 -23.66 3.28 18.11
C LYS A 286 -24.19 3.15 19.52
N ALA A 287 -23.29 2.83 20.44
CA ALA A 287 -23.62 2.72 21.86
C ALA A 287 -23.84 4.13 22.46
N VAL A 288 -24.79 4.23 23.37
CA VAL A 288 -25.01 5.40 24.24
C VAL A 288 -24.95 4.92 25.69
N ILE A 289 -24.45 5.76 26.61
CA ILE A 289 -24.40 5.42 28.03
C ILE A 289 -25.37 6.35 28.77
N ASP A 290 -26.31 5.72 29.47
CA ASP A 290 -27.18 6.35 30.47
C ASP A 290 -26.34 6.73 31.69
N LEU A 291 -26.17 8.04 31.89
CA LEU A 291 -25.31 8.58 32.95
C LEU A 291 -25.91 8.36 34.34
N GLU A 292 -27.23 8.21 34.46
CA GLU A 292 -27.89 7.98 35.74
C GLU A 292 -27.62 6.55 36.22
N LYS A 293 -27.76 5.56 35.33
CA LYS A 293 -27.49 4.14 35.61
C LYS A 293 -26.00 3.79 35.66
N CYS A 294 -25.13 4.65 35.14
CA CYS A 294 -23.68 4.41 35.12
C CYS A 294 -23.09 4.53 36.54
N ASN A 295 -22.51 3.46 37.08
CA ASN A 295 -21.84 3.46 38.38
C ASN A 295 -20.34 3.81 38.32
N GLY A 296 -19.78 4.04 37.13
CA GLY A 296 -18.38 4.44 36.96
C GLY A 296 -17.34 3.33 37.15
N CYS A 297 -17.71 2.04 37.04
CA CYS A 297 -16.79 0.91 37.25
C CYS A 297 -15.67 0.73 36.20
N MET A 298 -15.72 1.47 35.08
CA MET A 298 -14.74 1.45 33.98
C MET A 298 -14.64 0.13 33.18
N GLN A 299 -15.44 -0.90 33.46
CA GLN A 299 -15.34 -2.18 32.75
C GLN A 299 -15.55 -2.04 31.24
N CYS A 300 -16.57 -1.26 30.83
CA CYS A 300 -16.83 -0.99 29.41
C CYS A 300 -15.65 -0.26 28.74
N PHE A 301 -15.00 0.66 29.45
CA PHE A 301 -13.78 1.34 28.98
C PHE A 301 -12.66 0.34 28.76
N MET A 302 -12.39 -0.53 29.73
CA MET A 302 -11.33 -1.56 29.65
C MET A 302 -11.55 -2.57 28.53
N ASP A 303 -12.82 -2.85 28.24
CA ASP A 303 -13.21 -3.85 27.26
C ASP A 303 -13.42 -3.28 25.85
N CYS A 304 -13.48 -1.97 25.66
CA CYS A 304 -13.66 -1.39 24.33
C CYS A 304 -12.41 -1.61 23.45
N PRO A 305 -12.47 -2.43 22.37
CA PRO A 305 -11.29 -2.71 21.56
C PRO A 305 -10.85 -1.53 20.67
N TYR A 306 -11.75 -0.57 20.45
CA TYR A 306 -11.56 0.59 19.58
C TYR A 306 -11.23 1.88 20.33
N ASN A 307 -11.02 1.79 21.65
CA ASN A 307 -10.80 2.95 22.53
C ASN A 307 -11.88 4.05 22.38
N ALA A 308 -13.13 3.64 22.14
CA ALA A 308 -14.26 4.53 21.86
C ALA A 308 -15.05 4.95 23.12
N ILE A 309 -14.47 4.77 24.31
CA ILE A 309 -15.09 5.14 25.58
C ILE A 309 -14.10 6.01 26.33
N GLU A 310 -14.59 7.10 26.92
CA GLU A 310 -13.84 7.97 27.82
C GLU A 310 -14.46 7.92 29.22
N ILE A 311 -13.65 8.16 30.24
CA ILE A 311 -14.12 8.31 31.61
C ILE A 311 -14.09 9.79 31.99
N LEU A 312 -15.25 10.29 32.41
CA LEU A 312 -15.48 11.65 32.85
C LEU A 312 -15.60 11.69 34.36
N ASN A 313 -15.24 12.82 34.94
CA ASN A 313 -15.55 13.14 36.33
C ASN A 313 -16.65 14.19 36.35
N LEU A 314 -17.87 13.79 36.75
CA LEU A 314 -19.04 14.67 36.82
C LEU A 314 -19.49 14.74 38.27
N HIS A 315 -19.41 15.93 38.87
CA HIS A 315 -19.79 16.18 40.27
C HIS A 315 -19.15 15.17 41.26
N GLY A 316 -17.85 14.92 41.10
CA GLY A 316 -17.09 13.98 41.94
C GLY A 316 -17.37 12.49 41.66
N LYS A 317 -18.28 12.16 40.72
CA LYS A 317 -18.59 10.79 40.32
C LYS A 317 -17.99 10.47 38.96
N ARG A 318 -17.31 9.33 38.87
CA ARG A 318 -16.78 8.81 37.60
C ARG A 318 -17.94 8.30 36.75
N LYS A 319 -17.99 8.71 35.48
CA LYS A 319 -19.01 8.29 34.50
C LYS A 319 -18.35 7.94 33.18
N ALA A 320 -18.92 7.01 32.43
CA ALA A 320 -18.40 6.65 31.11
C ALA A 320 -19.20 7.37 30.01
N ARG A 321 -18.52 7.86 28.98
CA ARG A 321 -19.15 8.41 27.75
C ARG A 321 -18.56 7.72 26.52
N VAL A 322 -19.40 7.48 25.52
CA VAL A 322 -18.97 6.92 24.24
C VAL A 322 -18.54 8.05 23.30
N ILE A 323 -17.32 7.94 22.76
CA ILE A 323 -16.83 8.80 21.68
C ILE A 323 -17.48 8.33 20.38
N GLN A 324 -18.54 9.03 19.97
CA GLN A 324 -19.39 8.61 18.85
C GLN A 324 -18.62 8.47 17.53
N SER A 325 -17.55 9.22 17.29
CA SER A 325 -16.74 9.10 16.08
C SER A 325 -15.98 7.78 15.97
N ASP A 326 -15.65 7.17 17.11
CA ASP A 326 -14.74 6.03 17.20
C ASP A 326 -15.51 4.72 17.46
N CYS A 327 -16.80 4.81 17.85
CA CYS A 327 -17.66 3.66 18.10
C CYS A 327 -18.09 2.97 16.78
N VAL A 328 -17.72 1.70 16.61
CA VAL A 328 -18.11 0.88 15.45
C VAL A 328 -19.37 0.03 15.64
N GLY A 329 -19.99 0.13 16.82
CA GLY A 329 -21.21 -0.62 17.14
C GLY A 329 -21.01 -2.10 17.43
N CYS A 330 -19.89 -2.48 18.07
CA CYS A 330 -19.55 -3.88 18.34
C CYS A 330 -20.38 -4.57 19.43
N GLY A 331 -21.11 -3.80 20.24
CA GLY A 331 -21.91 -4.34 21.34
C GLY A 331 -21.13 -4.78 22.59
N ILE A 332 -19.81 -4.94 22.53
CA ILE A 332 -19.05 -5.50 23.67
C ILE A 332 -19.24 -4.70 24.97
N CYS A 333 -19.23 -3.37 24.90
CA CYS A 333 -19.48 -2.53 26.08
C CYS A 333 -20.84 -2.82 26.74
N PHE A 334 -21.85 -3.21 25.96
CA PHE A 334 -23.15 -3.62 26.48
C PHE A 334 -23.08 -4.94 27.22
N GLY A 335 -22.43 -5.96 26.63
CA GLY A 335 -22.20 -7.24 27.31
C GLY A 335 -21.36 -7.09 28.60
N SER A 336 -20.42 -6.15 28.63
CA SER A 336 -19.57 -5.87 29.78
C SER A 336 -20.24 -5.02 30.89
N CYS A 337 -21.43 -4.45 30.64
CA CYS A 337 -22.06 -3.52 31.58
C CYS A 337 -23.00 -4.24 32.56
N GLU A 338 -22.56 -4.44 33.80
CA GLU A 338 -23.37 -5.06 34.87
C GLU A 338 -24.56 -4.18 35.30
N SER A 339 -24.39 -2.85 35.34
CA SER A 339 -25.50 -1.93 35.66
C SER A 339 -26.48 -1.73 34.51
N SER A 340 -26.18 -2.26 33.31
CA SER A 340 -26.95 -2.06 32.08
C SER A 340 -27.21 -0.59 31.74
N ALA A 341 -26.22 0.26 32.02
CA ALA A 341 -26.20 1.66 31.63
C ALA A 341 -25.92 1.87 30.13
N VAL A 342 -25.36 0.87 29.43
CA VAL A 342 -25.12 0.96 27.99
C VAL A 342 -26.43 0.64 27.25
N ILE A 343 -26.76 1.43 26.24
CA ILE A 343 -27.98 1.32 25.44
C ILE A 343 -27.61 1.27 23.96
N PHE A 344 -28.27 0.39 23.22
CA PHE A 344 -28.30 0.43 21.75
C PHE A 344 -29.75 0.64 21.29
N PRO A 345 -30.07 1.78 20.62
CA PRO A 345 -31.45 2.16 20.30
C PRO A 345 -32.23 1.22 19.34
N PHE A 346 -31.57 0.26 18.70
CA PHE A 346 -32.14 -0.54 17.61
C PHE A 346 -32.42 -2.01 17.94
N TYR A 347 -32.21 -2.43 19.18
CA TYR A 347 -32.39 -3.82 19.60
C TYR A 347 -33.61 -3.97 20.52
N SER A 348 -34.53 -4.86 20.13
CA SER A 348 -35.50 -5.44 21.07
C SER A 348 -34.87 -6.69 21.66
N TYR A 349 -34.65 -6.67 22.98
CA TYR A 349 -33.74 -7.59 23.66
C TYR A 349 -34.41 -8.76 24.37
N LYS A 350 -35.72 -8.97 24.21
CA LYS A 350 -36.43 -10.02 24.94
C LYS A 350 -36.95 -11.10 23.99
N SER A 351 -36.62 -12.34 24.30
CA SER A 351 -37.17 -13.54 23.66
C SER A 351 -37.74 -14.45 24.75
N GLU A 352 -39.04 -14.70 24.67
CA GLU A 352 -39.77 -15.58 25.61
C GLU A 352 -39.75 -17.03 25.11
N LYS A 353 -38.55 -17.63 25.02
CA LYS A 353 -38.40 -19.06 24.66
C LYS A 353 -37.58 -19.80 25.72
N ASP A 354 -37.92 -21.08 25.91
CA ASP A 354 -37.18 -22.00 26.79
C ASP A 354 -35.73 -22.24 26.33
N GLU A 355 -35.53 -22.25 25.00
CA GLU A 355 -34.22 -22.30 24.35
C GLU A 355 -34.11 -21.16 23.33
N ILE A 356 -33.02 -20.39 23.42
CA ILE A 356 -32.74 -19.29 22.49
C ILE A 356 -31.43 -19.52 21.75
N THR A 357 -31.40 -19.21 20.46
CA THR A 357 -30.18 -19.19 19.65
C THR A 357 -29.78 -17.75 19.34
N ILE A 358 -28.65 -17.31 19.90
CA ILE A 358 -28.04 -16.01 19.58
C ILE A 358 -26.85 -16.22 18.66
N LYS A 359 -26.86 -15.56 17.50
CA LYS A 359 -25.84 -15.73 16.46
C LYS A 359 -25.14 -14.42 16.12
N CYS A 360 -23.82 -14.48 16.03
CA CYS A 360 -23.02 -13.41 15.43
C CYS A 360 -23.27 -13.34 13.91
N VAL A 361 -23.49 -12.13 13.37
CA VAL A 361 -23.64 -11.90 11.91
C VAL A 361 -22.45 -12.44 11.11
N LEU A 362 -21.26 -12.44 11.70
CA LEU A 362 -20.01 -12.92 11.10
C LEU A 362 -19.69 -14.37 11.42
N SER A 363 -20.58 -15.08 12.12
CA SER A 363 -20.35 -16.48 12.48
C SER A 363 -20.14 -17.34 11.25
N GLY A 364 -20.73 -17.02 10.09
CA GLY A 364 -20.69 -17.89 8.91
C GLY A 364 -21.58 -19.12 9.03
N SER A 365 -22.45 -19.19 10.04
CA SER A 365 -23.32 -20.35 10.30
C SER A 365 -24.65 -20.21 9.57
N ASP A 366 -25.05 -21.29 8.90
CA ASP A 366 -26.35 -21.41 8.24
C ASP A 366 -27.47 -21.75 9.25
N GLU A 367 -27.17 -22.00 10.52
CA GLU A 367 -28.19 -22.21 11.56
C GLU A 367 -29.10 -20.99 11.71
N LYS A 368 -30.41 -21.22 11.89
CA LYS A 368 -31.37 -20.16 12.18
C LYS A 368 -31.07 -19.52 13.54
N ALA A 369 -31.23 -18.20 13.64
CA ALA A 369 -30.97 -17.44 14.85
C ALA A 369 -32.23 -16.73 15.30
N ASP A 370 -32.53 -16.80 16.60
CA ASP A 370 -33.61 -16.03 17.23
C ASP A 370 -33.18 -14.57 17.40
N ILE A 371 -31.94 -14.35 17.82
CA ILE A 371 -31.36 -13.02 17.99
C ILE A 371 -30.06 -12.93 17.18
N LEU A 372 -29.95 -11.92 16.32
CA LEU A 372 -28.75 -11.61 15.57
C LEU A 372 -28.01 -10.45 16.21
N VAL A 373 -26.80 -10.70 16.68
CA VAL A 373 -25.91 -9.71 17.30
C VAL A 373 -24.71 -9.42 16.42
N GLN A 374 -24.12 -8.23 16.55
CA GLN A 374 -22.85 -7.96 15.85
C GLN A 374 -21.76 -8.89 16.40
N CYS A 375 -21.72 -9.05 17.71
CA CYS A 375 -20.79 -9.94 18.43
C CYS A 375 -21.55 -10.75 19.46
N ILE A 376 -21.18 -12.02 19.67
CA ILE A 376 -21.65 -12.73 20.88
C ILE A 376 -21.12 -12.09 22.17
N GLY A 377 -20.06 -11.26 22.09
CA GLY A 377 -19.58 -10.40 23.17
C GLY A 377 -20.59 -9.35 23.63
N GLU A 378 -21.57 -9.02 22.78
CA GLU A 378 -22.67 -8.11 23.10
C GLU A 378 -23.66 -8.72 24.10
N VAL A 379 -23.76 -10.06 24.14
CA VAL A 379 -24.78 -10.76 24.95
C VAL A 379 -24.63 -10.36 26.40
N ASN A 380 -25.59 -9.61 26.92
CA ASN A 380 -25.70 -9.26 28.33
C ASN A 380 -26.73 -10.22 28.97
N PRO A 381 -26.52 -10.70 30.20
CA PRO A 381 -27.51 -11.54 30.88
C PRO A 381 -28.92 -10.95 30.91
N LYS A 382 -29.08 -9.62 30.97
CA LYS A 382 -30.40 -8.97 30.92
C LYS A 382 -31.12 -9.05 29.57
N MET A 383 -30.45 -9.55 28.52
CA MET A 383 -31.09 -9.89 27.24
C MET A 383 -31.76 -11.26 27.27
N ILE A 384 -31.46 -12.08 28.27
CA ILE A 384 -31.96 -13.45 28.37
C ILE A 384 -33.08 -13.41 29.40
N ASP A 385 -34.25 -13.97 29.07
CA ASP A 385 -35.36 -14.05 30.01
C ASP A 385 -34.97 -15.00 31.16
N ASP A 386 -35.38 -14.67 32.39
CA ASP A 386 -35.14 -15.52 33.56
C ASP A 386 -35.77 -16.92 33.39
N LYS A 387 -36.80 -17.05 32.56
CA LYS A 387 -37.45 -18.33 32.23
C LYS A 387 -36.67 -19.16 31.21
N THR A 388 -35.76 -18.57 30.43
CA THR A 388 -34.96 -19.31 29.44
C THR A 388 -34.04 -20.29 30.17
N LYS A 389 -34.11 -21.58 29.83
CA LYS A 389 -33.25 -22.60 30.45
C LYS A 389 -31.93 -22.77 29.71
N LYS A 390 -31.99 -22.76 28.37
CA LYS A 390 -30.85 -23.03 27.49
C LYS A 390 -30.55 -21.88 26.55
N VAL A 391 -29.27 -21.51 26.45
CA VAL A 391 -28.80 -20.43 25.57
C VAL A 391 -27.72 -20.97 24.66
N LYS A 392 -28.02 -21.03 23.36
CA LYS A 392 -27.09 -21.45 22.33
C LYS A 392 -26.43 -20.22 21.70
N LEU A 393 -25.12 -20.07 21.90
CA LEU A 393 -24.34 -18.94 21.41
C LEU A 393 -23.44 -19.36 20.25
N ILE A 394 -23.64 -18.75 19.08
CA ILE A 394 -22.89 -19.08 17.86
C ILE A 394 -21.95 -17.92 17.51
N GLY A 395 -20.65 -18.14 17.75
CA GLY A 395 -19.58 -17.18 17.48
C GLY A 395 -18.84 -17.43 16.16
N CYS A 396 -17.96 -16.50 15.79
CA CYS A 396 -16.98 -16.68 14.71
C CYS A 396 -15.66 -17.24 15.26
N SER A 397 -14.98 -18.09 14.48
CA SER A 397 -13.63 -18.61 14.81
C SER A 397 -12.55 -17.52 14.73
N LEU A 398 -12.71 -16.58 13.78
CA LEU A 398 -11.99 -15.32 13.71
C LEU A 398 -12.77 -14.25 14.45
N CYS A 399 -12.56 -14.12 15.77
CA CYS A 399 -13.30 -13.13 16.56
C CYS A 399 -13.03 -11.70 16.04
N TYR A 400 -14.00 -11.19 15.27
CA TYR A 400 -13.95 -9.90 14.60
C TYR A 400 -13.75 -8.71 15.56
N PHE A 401 -14.26 -8.85 16.79
CA PHE A 401 -14.10 -7.87 17.87
C PHE A 401 -13.09 -8.31 18.94
N ARG A 402 -12.09 -9.10 18.51
CA ARG A 402 -10.92 -9.54 19.27
C ARG A 402 -11.24 -10.49 20.42
N LEU A 403 -11.72 -9.98 21.56
CA LEU A 403 -11.92 -10.75 22.79
C LEU A 403 -13.38 -11.00 23.13
N GLY A 404 -14.31 -10.55 22.29
CA GLY A 404 -15.75 -10.70 22.55
C GLY A 404 -16.16 -12.15 22.80
N TYR A 405 -15.64 -13.10 22.02
CA TYR A 405 -15.87 -14.53 22.25
C TYR A 405 -15.30 -14.97 23.61
N ASP A 406 -14.00 -14.73 23.85
CA ASP A 406 -13.30 -15.15 25.07
C ASP A 406 -13.96 -14.57 26.34
N TRP A 407 -14.48 -13.35 26.26
CA TRP A 407 -15.21 -12.74 27.37
C TRP A 407 -16.59 -13.35 27.56
N THR A 408 -17.30 -13.73 26.49
CA THR A 408 -18.55 -14.47 26.61
C THR A 408 -18.33 -15.85 27.20
N GLU A 409 -17.29 -16.56 26.78
CA GLU A 409 -16.89 -17.85 27.34
C GLU A 409 -16.60 -17.75 28.84
N LYS A 410 -15.76 -16.80 29.25
CA LYS A 410 -15.49 -16.57 30.68
C LYS A 410 -16.73 -16.16 31.48
N ARG A 411 -17.72 -15.51 30.86
CA ARG A 411 -18.98 -15.14 31.51
C ARG A 411 -19.93 -16.34 31.67
N ALA A 412 -19.96 -17.23 30.67
CA ALA A 412 -20.70 -18.49 30.73
C ALA A 412 -20.09 -19.46 31.77
N GLU A 413 -18.76 -19.45 31.92
CA GLU A 413 -18.06 -20.23 32.95
C GLU A 413 -18.10 -19.60 34.35
N GLY A 414 -18.73 -18.43 34.53
CA GLY A 414 -18.75 -17.70 35.80
C GLY A 414 -17.43 -17.05 36.22
N LYS A 415 -16.37 -17.13 35.40
CA LYS A 415 -15.05 -16.52 35.64
C LYS A 415 -14.99 -15.02 35.38
N ARG A 416 -16.06 -14.43 34.84
CA ARG A 416 -16.13 -13.00 34.49
C ARG A 416 -17.56 -12.47 34.69
N ARG A 417 -17.68 -11.22 35.14
CA ARG A 417 -18.96 -10.51 35.23
C ARG A 417 -19.29 -9.71 33.96
N PRO A 418 -20.58 -9.48 33.65
CA PRO A 418 -21.75 -10.09 34.30
C PRO A 418 -21.88 -11.58 33.90
N VAL A 419 -22.20 -12.45 34.88
CA VAL A 419 -22.27 -13.91 34.68
C VAL A 419 -23.54 -14.28 33.93
N ILE A 420 -23.42 -15.18 32.94
CA ILE A 420 -24.58 -15.77 32.25
C ILE A 420 -24.97 -17.02 33.05
N ARG A 421 -26.12 -16.99 33.72
CA ARG A 421 -26.54 -18.04 34.67
C ARG A 421 -27.18 -19.26 34.01
N ASN A 422 -27.70 -19.09 32.79
CA ASN A 422 -28.43 -20.12 32.05
C ASN A 422 -27.46 -21.19 31.53
N GLU A 423 -27.97 -22.39 31.25
CA GLU A 423 -27.19 -23.46 30.62
C GLU A 423 -26.74 -22.99 29.24
N THR A 424 -25.47 -22.64 29.11
CA THR A 424 -24.95 -21.96 27.93
C THR A 424 -24.15 -22.92 27.07
N HIS A 425 -24.64 -23.21 25.88
CA HIS A 425 -23.90 -23.98 24.88
C HIS A 425 -23.22 -23.00 23.91
N LEU A 426 -21.94 -22.75 24.15
CA LEU A 426 -21.08 -22.00 23.24
C LEU A 426 -20.61 -22.91 22.10
N LEU A 427 -21.12 -22.66 20.91
CA LEU A 427 -20.62 -23.26 19.70
C LEU A 427 -19.63 -22.27 19.05
N GLU A 428 -18.33 -22.52 19.26
CA GLU A 428 -17.38 -22.18 18.20
C GLU A 428 -17.78 -23.07 17.02
N GLN A 429 -17.96 -22.49 15.83
CA GLN A 429 -18.58 -23.13 14.65
C GLN A 429 -18.08 -24.53 14.27
N THR A 430 -17.03 -25.04 14.91
CA THR A 430 -16.37 -26.28 14.58
C THR A 430 -15.57 -26.76 15.80
N LYS A 431 -16.05 -27.79 16.52
CA LYS A 431 -15.19 -28.68 17.33
C LYS A 431 -14.29 -29.50 16.38
N ARG A 432 -13.50 -28.83 15.53
CA ARG A 432 -12.54 -29.48 14.63
C ARG A 432 -11.20 -29.60 15.34
N LYS A 433 -10.47 -30.67 15.06
CA LYS A 433 -9.11 -30.89 15.58
C LYS A 433 -8.22 -29.77 15.06
N LYS A 434 -7.72 -28.93 15.97
CA LYS A 434 -6.87 -27.79 15.65
C LYS A 434 -5.46 -28.29 15.26
N ASN A 435 -4.94 -27.87 14.11
CA ASN A 435 -3.60 -28.22 13.65
C ASN A 435 -2.64 -27.05 13.89
N VAL A 436 -1.68 -27.27 14.78
CA VAL A 436 -0.67 -26.28 15.16
C VAL A 436 0.31 -25.99 14.01
N PHE A 437 0.61 -26.97 13.15
CA PHE A 437 1.54 -26.83 12.02
C PHE A 437 0.94 -26.14 10.79
N LEU A 438 -0.39 -26.12 10.66
CA LEU A 438 -1.06 -25.55 9.49
C LEU A 438 -0.86 -24.03 9.39
N ALA A 439 -0.77 -23.32 10.52
CA ALA A 439 -0.54 -21.88 10.54
C ALA A 439 0.84 -21.48 9.97
N PRO A 440 1.96 -22.04 10.47
CA PRO A 440 3.28 -21.90 9.84
C PRO A 440 3.31 -22.23 8.36
N LEU A 441 2.65 -23.34 7.95
CA LEU A 441 2.62 -23.76 6.55
C LEU A 441 1.91 -22.72 5.65
N LEU A 442 0.78 -22.17 6.11
CA LEU A 442 0.08 -21.12 5.38
C LEU A 442 0.90 -19.83 5.32
N ALA A 443 1.58 -19.46 6.41
CA ALA A 443 2.49 -18.31 6.40
C ALA A 443 3.62 -18.53 5.40
N ALA A 444 4.12 -19.76 5.34
CA ALA A 444 5.13 -20.15 4.39
C ALA A 444 4.65 -20.03 2.94
N LEU A 445 3.42 -20.46 2.65
CA LEU A 445 2.83 -20.32 1.33
C LEU A 445 2.77 -18.85 0.88
N PHE A 446 2.39 -17.92 1.76
CA PHE A 446 2.34 -16.49 1.44
C PHE A 446 3.72 -15.86 1.22
N ILE A 447 4.74 -16.33 1.94
CA ILE A 447 6.13 -15.90 1.72
C ILE A 447 6.69 -16.53 0.43
N LEU A 448 6.39 -17.79 0.16
CA LEU A 448 6.85 -18.48 -1.05
C LEU A 448 6.18 -17.94 -2.33
N LEU A 449 5.01 -17.33 -2.23
CA LEU A 449 4.37 -16.58 -3.32
C LEU A 449 5.25 -15.43 -3.87
N ILE A 450 6.24 -14.97 -3.10
CA ILE A 450 7.22 -13.97 -3.54
C ILE A 450 8.12 -14.51 -4.65
N LEU A 451 8.50 -15.79 -4.58
CA LEU A 451 9.48 -16.39 -5.48
C LEU A 451 9.03 -16.38 -6.96
N PRO A 452 7.89 -17.00 -7.35
CA PRO A 452 7.51 -17.04 -8.75
C PRO A 452 7.29 -15.65 -9.35
N LEU A 453 6.90 -14.65 -8.55
CA LEU A 453 6.66 -13.29 -9.01
C LEU A 453 7.94 -12.52 -9.34
N ASN A 454 9.08 -12.88 -8.74
CA ASN A 454 10.36 -12.20 -8.92
C ASN A 454 11.23 -12.79 -10.05
N PHE A 455 10.80 -13.88 -10.68
CA PHE A 455 11.54 -14.57 -11.76
C PHE A 455 10.78 -14.60 -13.10
N LEU A 456 9.70 -13.82 -13.24
CA LEU A 456 8.94 -13.74 -14.49
C LEU A 456 9.52 -12.66 -15.41
N ASP A 457 9.93 -13.07 -16.61
CA ASP A 457 10.31 -12.13 -17.68
C ASP A 457 9.10 -11.34 -18.16
N PHE A 458 9.21 -10.01 -18.14
CA PHE A 458 8.22 -9.12 -18.71
C PHE A 458 8.78 -8.42 -19.95
N LYS A 459 8.07 -8.55 -21.08
CA LYS A 459 8.40 -7.79 -22.30
C LYS A 459 8.01 -6.32 -22.10
N VAL A 460 8.99 -5.43 -22.10
CA VAL A 460 8.79 -3.99 -21.87
C VAL A 460 8.06 -3.34 -23.04
N PHE A 461 8.39 -3.73 -24.28
CA PHE A 461 7.82 -3.15 -25.48
C PHE A 461 7.18 -4.22 -26.38
N SER A 462 6.02 -3.89 -26.95
CA SER A 462 5.32 -4.75 -27.92
C SER A 462 5.66 -4.42 -29.39
N GLY A 463 6.63 -3.52 -29.62
CA GLY A 463 6.96 -2.97 -30.94
C GLY A 463 8.39 -2.40 -30.98
N LYS A 464 8.73 -1.65 -32.04
CA LYS A 464 10.00 -0.93 -32.16
C LYS A 464 9.89 0.44 -31.49
N VAL A 465 10.96 0.90 -30.85
CA VAL A 465 11.04 2.20 -30.19
C VAL A 465 12.12 3.03 -30.86
N PHE A 466 11.76 4.20 -31.36
CA PHE A 466 12.70 5.20 -31.82
C PHE A 466 12.83 6.27 -30.74
N ILE A 467 14.05 6.51 -30.28
CA ILE A 467 14.38 7.48 -29.24
C ILE A 467 15.17 8.60 -29.91
N LEU A 468 14.68 9.83 -29.76
CA LEU A 468 15.36 11.04 -30.22
C LEU A 468 15.85 11.82 -28.99
N ASP A 469 17.16 11.87 -28.82
CA ASP A 469 17.89 12.64 -27.80
C ASP A 469 18.31 13.99 -28.40
N ILE A 470 17.73 15.09 -27.91
CA ILE A 470 17.96 16.44 -28.44
C ILE A 470 18.66 17.27 -27.38
N ASP A 471 19.88 17.73 -27.69
CA ASP A 471 20.62 18.78 -26.98
C ASP A 471 20.96 19.90 -27.98
N TYR A 472 20.02 20.83 -28.15
CA TYR A 472 20.08 21.86 -29.19
C TYR A 472 19.87 23.26 -28.60
N LEU A 473 20.75 24.19 -28.94
CA LEU A 473 20.66 25.60 -28.61
C LEU A 473 20.02 26.35 -29.79
N SER A 474 18.70 26.50 -29.73
CA SER A 474 17.95 27.19 -30.77
C SER A 474 18.25 28.68 -30.86
N SER A 475 18.08 29.23 -32.06
CA SER A 475 18.22 30.64 -32.39
C SER A 475 17.32 31.50 -31.50
N PRO A 476 17.78 32.69 -31.06
CA PRO A 476 16.95 33.64 -30.33
C PRO A 476 15.71 34.05 -31.16
N SER A 477 14.52 33.94 -30.58
CA SER A 477 13.27 34.41 -31.17
C SER A 477 12.91 35.82 -30.71
N LYS A 478 13.38 36.22 -29.52
CA LYS A 478 13.16 37.54 -28.93
C LYS A 478 14.41 37.99 -28.20
N TYR A 479 14.74 39.28 -28.30
CA TYR A 479 15.85 39.89 -27.58
C TYR A 479 15.32 40.84 -26.51
N PHE A 480 16.04 40.91 -25.38
CA PHE A 480 15.89 41.93 -24.36
C PHE A 480 17.02 42.94 -24.57
N ASP A 481 16.65 44.20 -24.79
CA ASP A 481 17.60 45.29 -24.90
C ASP A 481 17.84 45.85 -23.49
N PHE A 482 19.06 45.70 -22.99
CA PHE A 482 19.48 46.32 -21.73
C PHE A 482 20.26 47.59 -22.05
N GLU A 483 19.74 48.74 -21.61
CA GLU A 483 20.47 50.01 -21.59
C GLU A 483 20.76 50.40 -20.15
N GLY A 484 22.04 50.45 -19.79
CA GLY A 484 22.45 50.92 -18.48
C GLY A 484 22.34 52.43 -18.37
N ASN A 485 21.48 52.91 -17.46
CA ASN A 485 21.26 54.34 -17.22
C ASN A 485 22.36 55.01 -16.38
N LEU A 486 23.37 54.26 -15.93
CA LEU A 486 24.44 54.77 -15.08
C LEU A 486 25.65 55.22 -15.91
N PRO A 487 26.35 56.32 -15.55
CA PRO A 487 27.45 56.89 -16.35
C PRO A 487 28.59 55.93 -16.68
N HIS A 488 28.78 54.88 -15.85
CA HIS A 488 29.79 53.84 -16.00
C HIS A 488 29.27 52.53 -16.63
N MET A 489 27.98 52.47 -16.99
CA MET A 489 27.34 51.34 -17.67
C MET A 489 26.59 51.80 -18.93
N LYS A 490 27.16 52.71 -19.72
CA LYS A 490 26.58 53.15 -21.01
C LYS A 490 26.76 52.13 -22.16
N ASN A 491 26.73 50.84 -21.86
CA ASN A 491 26.77 49.80 -22.88
C ASN A 491 25.37 49.24 -23.10
N SER A 492 24.95 49.18 -24.36
CA SER A 492 23.75 48.45 -24.77
C SER A 492 24.14 47.02 -25.11
N PHE A 493 23.49 46.06 -24.45
CA PHE A 493 23.65 44.64 -24.74
C PHE A 493 22.30 44.04 -25.09
N LYS A 494 22.29 43.22 -26.15
CA LYS A 494 21.12 42.42 -26.52
C LYS A 494 21.30 41.01 -25.98
N PHE A 495 20.46 40.63 -25.03
CA PHE A 495 20.41 39.26 -24.52
C PHE A 495 19.22 38.53 -25.15
N PRO A 496 19.36 37.25 -25.53
CA PRO A 496 18.22 36.46 -25.97
C PRO A 496 17.22 36.29 -24.80
N ALA A 497 16.04 36.90 -24.94
CA ALA A 497 14.96 36.83 -23.96
C ALA A 497 14.18 35.52 -24.07
N GLU A 498 13.94 35.07 -25.31
CA GLU A 498 13.30 33.81 -25.64
C GLU A 498 14.02 33.18 -26.83
N ARG A 499 14.08 31.86 -26.88
CA ARG A 499 14.61 31.10 -28.01
C ARG A 499 13.51 30.41 -28.80
N SER A 500 13.81 30.06 -30.05
CA SER A 500 12.88 29.36 -30.92
C SER A 500 12.54 27.96 -30.38
N SER A 501 11.29 27.55 -30.53
CA SER A 501 10.89 26.15 -30.42
C SER A 501 11.33 25.35 -31.64
N ILE A 502 11.34 24.03 -31.50
CA ILE A 502 11.56 23.07 -32.59
C ILE A 502 10.32 22.22 -32.76
N THR A 503 9.94 21.95 -34.00
CA THR A 503 8.93 20.94 -34.34
C THR A 503 9.62 19.68 -34.85
N VAL A 504 9.39 18.57 -34.15
CA VAL A 504 9.83 17.23 -34.56
C VAL A 504 8.67 16.54 -35.27
N LYS A 505 8.90 16.14 -36.53
CA LYS A 505 7.97 15.37 -37.34
C LYS A 505 8.56 14.01 -37.63
N VAL A 506 7.83 12.95 -37.28
CA VAL A 506 8.17 11.57 -37.63
C VAL A 506 7.07 11.01 -38.50
N LYS A 507 7.40 10.73 -39.75
CA LYS A 507 6.47 10.17 -40.73
C LYS A 507 6.76 8.69 -40.94
N THR A 508 5.72 7.89 -40.91
CA THR A 508 5.70 6.49 -41.35
C THR A 508 4.78 6.35 -42.55
N ASP A 509 4.75 5.18 -43.18
CA ASP A 509 3.91 4.90 -44.36
C ASP A 509 2.45 5.32 -44.18
N ASN A 510 1.90 5.22 -42.96
CA ASN A 510 0.48 5.47 -42.67
C ASN A 510 0.21 6.53 -41.59
N ARG A 511 1.22 7.12 -40.93
CA ARG A 511 1.02 8.07 -39.83
C ARG A 511 2.07 9.18 -39.82
N LEU A 512 1.64 10.39 -39.47
CA LEU A 512 2.52 11.53 -39.18
C LEU A 512 2.39 11.89 -37.71
N PHE A 513 3.48 11.78 -36.97
CA PHE A 513 3.60 12.31 -35.61
C PHE A 513 4.29 13.66 -35.68
N SER A 514 3.72 14.68 -35.04
CA SER A 514 4.33 16.00 -34.95
C SER A 514 4.26 16.48 -33.52
N LYS A 515 5.39 16.83 -32.92
CA LYS A 515 5.47 17.37 -31.56
C LYS A 515 6.32 18.64 -31.55
N LYS A 516 5.80 19.66 -30.91
CA LYS A 516 6.49 20.93 -30.71
C LYS A 516 7.20 20.94 -29.36
N LEU A 517 8.48 21.27 -29.38
CA LEU A 517 9.39 21.23 -28.25
C LEU A 517 9.85 22.65 -27.91
N PHE A 518 9.75 23.01 -26.64
CA PHE A 518 10.07 24.36 -26.17
C PHE A 518 11.43 24.40 -25.46
N PRO A 519 12.14 25.54 -25.55
CA PRO A 519 13.38 25.77 -24.80
C PRO A 519 13.16 25.68 -23.28
N SER A 520 14.22 25.30 -22.56
CA SER A 520 14.22 25.23 -21.10
C SER A 520 14.26 26.62 -20.43
N GLY A 521 13.89 26.68 -19.15
CA GLY A 521 13.86 27.91 -18.35
C GLY A 521 12.48 28.55 -18.28
N ILE A 522 12.21 29.32 -17.21
CA ILE A 522 10.94 30.05 -17.03
C ILE A 522 10.74 31.05 -18.19
N MET A 523 11.83 31.66 -18.65
CA MET A 523 11.84 32.58 -19.80
C MET A 523 12.07 31.88 -21.15
N LYS A 524 12.21 30.55 -21.20
CA LYS A 524 12.49 29.80 -22.45
C LYS A 524 13.73 30.30 -23.20
N ASP A 525 14.76 30.65 -22.45
CA ASP A 525 16.04 31.20 -22.90
C ASP A 525 17.17 30.16 -22.94
N GLY A 526 16.95 28.98 -22.35
CA GLY A 526 17.90 27.87 -22.28
C GLY A 526 17.91 26.97 -23.52
N LYS A 527 18.72 25.90 -23.50
CA LYS A 527 18.73 24.88 -24.56
C LYS A 527 17.43 24.08 -24.59
N ILE A 528 17.08 23.54 -25.76
CA ILE A 528 16.15 22.44 -25.90
C ILE A 528 16.92 21.17 -25.59
N ASN A 529 16.74 20.68 -24.35
CA ASN A 529 17.36 19.46 -23.85
C ASN A 529 16.26 18.46 -23.49
N THR A 530 15.85 17.62 -24.44
CA THR A 530 14.67 16.75 -24.27
C THR A 530 14.81 15.44 -25.03
N PHE A 531 14.08 14.43 -24.57
CA PHE A 531 14.02 13.11 -25.18
C PHE A 531 12.60 12.87 -25.67
N GLU A 532 12.47 12.31 -26.87
CA GLU A 532 11.19 11.89 -27.43
C GLU A 532 11.25 10.42 -27.82
N ASP A 533 10.38 9.60 -27.23
CA ASP A 533 10.23 8.20 -27.61
C ASP A 533 8.99 7.99 -28.47
N PHE A 534 9.19 7.38 -29.64
CA PHE A 534 8.15 7.02 -30.58
C PHE A 534 8.05 5.50 -30.64
N MET A 535 6.90 4.97 -30.23
CA MET A 535 6.63 3.53 -30.33
C MET A 535 5.91 3.21 -31.64
N PHE A 536 6.50 2.29 -32.40
CA PHE A 536 6.00 1.81 -33.67
C PHE A 536 5.64 0.33 -33.60
N PRO A 537 4.58 -0.13 -34.28
CA PRO A 537 4.34 -1.55 -34.50
C PRO A 537 5.56 -2.21 -35.15
N SER A 538 5.81 -3.50 -34.85
CA SER A 538 6.95 -4.25 -35.41
C SER A 538 6.97 -4.32 -36.94
N SER A 539 5.83 -4.07 -37.60
CA SER A 539 5.69 -4.03 -39.05
C SER A 539 6.34 -2.80 -39.70
N ILE A 540 6.62 -1.74 -38.94
CA ILE A 540 7.25 -0.53 -39.47
C ILE A 540 8.77 -0.74 -39.54
N THR A 541 9.33 -0.56 -40.72
CA THR A 541 10.78 -0.74 -40.99
C THR A 541 11.48 0.55 -41.34
N GLU A 542 10.76 1.58 -41.78
CA GLU A 542 11.32 2.87 -42.18
C GLU A 542 10.56 4.03 -41.52
N ILE A 543 11.31 5.07 -41.16
CA ILE A 543 10.78 6.34 -40.66
C ILE A 543 11.46 7.50 -41.39
N ASP A 544 10.70 8.53 -41.72
CA ASP A 544 11.21 9.81 -42.19
C ASP A 544 11.17 10.80 -41.02
N LEU A 545 12.33 11.23 -40.53
CA LEU A 545 12.46 12.21 -39.46
C LEU A 545 12.76 13.58 -40.05
N GLU A 546 11.99 14.59 -39.65
CA GLU A 546 12.22 15.99 -40.00
C GLU A 546 12.14 16.86 -38.73
N VAL A 547 13.20 17.58 -38.43
CA VAL A 547 13.32 18.47 -37.27
C VAL A 547 13.48 19.90 -37.78
N ILE A 548 12.52 20.77 -37.44
CA ILE A 548 12.44 22.14 -37.98
C ILE A 548 12.46 23.14 -36.83
N GLU A 549 13.31 24.15 -36.93
CA GLU A 549 13.26 25.30 -36.02
C GLU A 549 12.14 26.27 -36.43
N ASP A 550 11.20 26.55 -35.52
CA ASP A 550 9.95 27.23 -35.89
C ASP A 550 10.12 28.71 -36.25
N ALA A 551 11.03 29.43 -35.58
CA ALA A 551 11.22 30.87 -35.80
C ALA A 551 12.01 31.16 -37.08
N THR A 552 12.97 30.30 -37.44
CA THR A 552 13.82 30.46 -38.62
C THR A 552 13.32 29.68 -39.83
N GLY A 553 12.44 28.69 -39.61
CA GLY A 553 12.06 27.72 -40.64
C GLY A 553 13.20 26.78 -41.04
N LYS A 554 14.34 26.84 -40.33
CA LYS A 554 15.54 26.06 -40.67
C LYS A 554 15.27 24.58 -40.41
N ILE A 555 15.50 23.76 -41.44
CA ILE A 555 15.53 22.31 -41.29
C ILE A 555 16.84 21.95 -40.61
N ILE A 556 16.76 21.49 -39.36
CA ILE A 556 17.90 21.07 -38.55
C ILE A 556 18.35 19.68 -39.00
N LEU A 557 17.39 18.78 -39.23
CA LEU A 557 17.63 17.41 -39.65
C LEU A 557 16.49 16.94 -40.55
N LYS A 558 16.82 16.25 -41.65
CA LYS A 558 15.85 15.58 -42.51
C LYS A 558 16.45 14.32 -43.11
N GLU A 559 16.19 13.18 -42.48
CA GLU A 559 16.78 11.90 -42.86
C GLU A 559 15.76 10.77 -42.76
N ARG A 560 15.96 9.75 -43.60
CA ARG A 560 15.23 8.50 -43.55
C ARG A 560 16.05 7.46 -42.78
N TYR A 561 15.47 6.87 -41.76
CA TYR A 561 16.10 5.80 -40.98
C TYR A 561 15.40 4.47 -41.19
N ARG A 562 16.21 3.42 -41.35
CA ARG A 562 15.74 2.05 -41.33
C ARG A 562 15.85 1.51 -39.90
N LEU A 563 14.71 1.14 -39.33
CA LEU A 563 14.63 0.55 -37.99
C LEU A 563 14.96 -0.94 -38.10
N GLU A 564 16.25 -1.29 -38.19
CA GLU A 564 16.70 -2.69 -38.22
C GLU A 564 16.59 -3.33 -36.83
N ASP A 565 16.98 -2.56 -35.80
CA ASP A 565 16.84 -2.95 -34.40
C ASP A 565 15.47 -2.59 -33.81
N ARG A 566 15.13 -3.23 -32.69
CA ARG A 566 13.92 -2.89 -31.94
C ARG A 566 14.01 -1.55 -31.23
N VAL A 567 15.20 -1.10 -30.86
CA VAL A 567 15.40 0.20 -30.22
C VAL A 567 16.44 0.96 -31.03
N PHE A 568 16.07 2.13 -31.53
CA PHE A 568 16.94 2.98 -32.33
C PHE A 568 17.10 4.32 -31.62
N LEU A 569 18.33 4.72 -31.31
CA LEU A 569 18.63 6.00 -30.67
C LEU A 569 19.31 6.94 -31.67
N LEU A 570 18.74 8.13 -31.85
CA LEU A 570 19.36 9.22 -32.56
C LEU A 570 19.70 10.36 -31.61
N ARG A 571 20.95 10.83 -31.67
CA ARG A 571 21.42 11.99 -30.90
C ARG A 571 21.57 13.19 -31.80
N LEU A 572 20.74 14.19 -31.58
CA LEU A 572 20.84 15.50 -32.19
C LEU A 572 21.54 16.43 -31.20
N ARG A 573 22.83 16.66 -31.42
CA ARG A 573 23.65 17.61 -30.66
C ARG A 573 24.09 18.72 -31.60
N ASP A 574 24.15 19.94 -31.07
CA ASP A 574 24.87 21.04 -31.73
C ASP A 574 26.38 20.76 -31.84
#